data_AF-A0A1Z5SEE8-F1
#
_entry.id   AF-A0A1Z5SEE8-F1
#
_cell.length_a   1.000
_cell.length_b   1.000
_cell.length_c   1.000
_cell.angle_alpha   90.00
_cell.angle_beta   90.00
_cell.angle_gamma   90.00
#
_symmetry.space_group_name_H-M   'P 1'
#
loop_
_entity.id
_entity.type
_entity.pdbx_description
1 polymer ?
#
loop_
_entity_poly.entity_id
_entity_poly.type
_entity_poly.pdbx_seq_one_letter_code
_entity_poly.pdbx_strand_id
1 'polypeptide(L)'
;MIAFLKNRWLLIIVLLVFTILKLPHLSYPFYWDESWPYASGVIRMYEHGPSLMPGAIDGELSRGHPLMFHFLTSLWMKVFGTSHIAMHTFPLFIAILFLIAIHEAGLRLFDKQVAAAALLLVAFQQIYFVQSSFVLLEVLLAFLAFVSVYFYVTKRYLLAAIALTMLYYTKESGMMVGLVLGIDAIIGLFGKQKPAKEKLYGILALGTPIIAIALFFVLQKQVSGWYVLPLYSNGLEESWPAYYEKIRSASKVCFRDDLRKYFFALLLLLSVIAAIKNRKPAMLSMFIALPVVALLCSDSYHWLLPNYLTVSLLPVVLLFVVYAMFLITGYTNTLQKRFVLLQICVVIVFFYYTAINMFFIDRYLLLAFVPVLFIATIYLTSIVRKINPKLFVPVLIIVLAIEAYGYKKEIGLSDAKIGAFDGLYVQQASMDFIEKNNWKNKYISVYENLQMLRLTDTTTGFINDNTPYKKVLWGIKPETEIVCLDNIENNRAVDSSTSLKLDTNFKLVFRTQKGIAWAEVYLKKDR
;
A
#
# COMPACT_ATOMS: atom_id res chain seq x y z
N MET A 1 -23.35 -22.96 -12.96
CA MET A 1 -23.12 -22.42 -11.60
C MET A 1 -22.28 -23.36 -10.72
N ILE A 2 -22.65 -24.64 -10.54
CA ILE A 2 -21.94 -25.59 -9.65
C ILE A 2 -20.44 -25.77 -10.01
N ALA A 3 -20.10 -25.88 -11.30
CA ALA A 3 -18.70 -26.00 -11.74
C ALA A 3 -17.87 -24.73 -11.48
N PHE A 4 -18.48 -23.54 -11.52
CA PHE A 4 -17.82 -22.27 -11.21
C PHE A 4 -17.46 -22.17 -9.73
N LEU A 5 -18.35 -22.64 -8.85
CA LEU A 5 -18.18 -22.62 -7.39
C LEU A 5 -17.18 -23.66 -6.88
N LYS A 6 -17.03 -24.80 -7.57
CA LYS A 6 -16.16 -25.91 -7.13
C LYS A 6 -14.71 -25.50 -6.82
N ASN A 7 -14.19 -24.48 -7.52
CA ASN A 7 -12.82 -23.98 -7.34
C ASN A 7 -12.75 -22.60 -6.67
N ARG A 8 -13.87 -22.07 -6.18
CA ARG A 8 -13.97 -20.69 -5.66
C ARG A 8 -14.57 -20.59 -4.27
N TRP A 9 -14.90 -21.71 -3.63
CA TRP A 9 -15.43 -21.72 -2.26
C TRP A 9 -14.47 -21.04 -1.28
N LEU A 10 -13.15 -21.30 -1.40
CA LEU A 10 -12.15 -20.68 -0.54
C LEU A 10 -12.12 -19.17 -0.73
N LEU A 11 -12.18 -18.70 -1.99
CA LEU A 11 -12.30 -17.28 -2.31
C LEU A 11 -13.51 -16.66 -1.61
N ILE A 12 -14.68 -17.26 -1.74
CA ILE A 12 -15.92 -16.75 -1.12
C ILE A 12 -15.79 -16.69 0.41
N ILE A 13 -15.26 -17.73 1.04
CA ILE A 13 -15.05 -17.75 2.51
C ILE A 13 -14.07 -16.65 2.93
N VAL A 14 -12.93 -16.54 2.26
CA VAL A 14 -11.91 -15.52 2.59
C VAL A 14 -12.50 -14.13 2.42
N LEU A 15 -13.22 -13.86 1.33
CA LEU A 15 -13.86 -12.57 1.11
C LEU A 15 -14.90 -12.27 2.19
N LEU A 16 -15.75 -13.24 2.53
CA LEU A 16 -16.77 -13.08 3.57
C LEU A 16 -16.13 -12.75 4.93
N VAL A 17 -15.13 -13.53 5.36
CA VAL A 17 -14.42 -13.32 6.62
C VAL A 17 -13.70 -11.97 6.60
N PHE A 18 -12.99 -11.64 5.51
CA PHE A 18 -12.27 -10.39 5.35
C PHE A 18 -13.22 -9.18 5.46
N THR A 19 -14.37 -9.22 4.79
CA THR A 19 -15.38 -8.16 4.86
C THR A 19 -15.98 -8.05 6.26
N ILE A 20 -16.34 -9.16 6.91
CA ILE A 20 -16.90 -9.16 8.28
C ILE A 20 -15.91 -8.53 9.27
N LEU A 21 -14.63 -8.92 9.20
CA LEU A 21 -13.58 -8.36 10.05
C LEU A 21 -13.37 -6.86 9.78
N LYS A 22 -13.77 -6.36 8.61
CA LYS A 22 -13.66 -4.95 8.24
C LYS A 22 -14.81 -4.07 8.70
N LEU A 23 -16.01 -4.63 8.89
CA LEU A 23 -17.21 -3.86 9.23
C LEU A 23 -17.02 -2.89 10.43
N PRO A 24 -16.38 -3.29 11.55
CA PRO A 24 -16.21 -2.39 12.70
C PRO A 24 -15.34 -1.18 12.42
N HIS A 25 -14.55 -1.21 11.33
CA HIS A 25 -13.59 -0.17 10.99
C HIS A 25 -14.12 0.85 9.98
N LEU A 26 -15.27 0.60 9.36
CA LEU A 26 -15.80 1.46 8.29
C LEU A 26 -16.43 2.75 8.82
N SER A 27 -16.77 2.82 10.11
CA SER A 27 -17.38 4.01 10.72
C SER A 27 -16.36 4.97 11.33
N TYR A 28 -15.08 4.62 11.35
CA TYR A 28 -14.07 5.51 11.90
C TYR A 28 -13.98 6.84 11.12
N PRO A 29 -13.44 7.90 11.72
CA PRO A 29 -12.98 9.08 10.99
C PRO A 29 -11.81 8.74 10.07
N PHE A 30 -11.43 9.69 9.22
CA PHE A 30 -10.30 9.54 8.31
C PHE A 30 -8.97 9.61 9.05
N TYR A 31 -7.98 8.80 8.68
CA TYR A 31 -6.67 8.70 9.33
C TYR A 31 -5.51 9.22 8.47
N TRP A 32 -4.62 10.04 9.05
CA TRP A 32 -3.41 10.54 8.37
C TRP A 32 -3.72 11.24 7.04
N ASP A 33 -3.07 10.81 5.95
CA ASP A 33 -3.22 11.41 4.63
C ASP A 33 -4.66 11.25 4.10
N GLU A 34 -5.41 10.29 4.65
CA GLU A 34 -6.82 10.15 4.37
C GLU A 34 -7.59 11.38 4.85
N SER A 35 -7.30 11.89 6.06
CA SER A 35 -7.96 13.08 6.61
C SER A 35 -7.67 14.31 5.76
N TRP A 36 -6.41 14.45 5.34
CA TRP A 36 -6.00 15.45 4.38
C TRP A 36 -4.73 14.97 3.67
N PRO A 37 -4.69 14.97 2.34
CA PRO A 37 -5.58 15.72 1.45
C PRO A 37 -6.71 14.90 0.81
N TYR A 38 -6.71 13.56 0.94
CA TYR A 38 -7.51 12.71 0.06
C TYR A 38 -9.03 12.80 0.32
N ALA A 39 -9.51 12.64 1.56
CA ALA A 39 -10.94 12.72 1.84
C ALA A 39 -11.50 14.11 1.51
N SER A 40 -10.80 15.18 1.91
CA SER A 40 -11.19 16.56 1.56
C SER A 40 -11.25 16.77 0.04
N GLY A 41 -10.26 16.25 -0.71
CA GLY A 41 -10.27 16.30 -2.18
C GLY A 41 -11.43 15.55 -2.81
N VAL A 42 -11.77 14.37 -2.30
CA VAL A 42 -12.92 13.58 -2.75
C VAL A 42 -14.24 14.32 -2.47
N ILE A 43 -14.42 14.84 -1.26
CA ILE A 43 -15.62 15.60 -0.87
C ILE A 43 -15.76 16.84 -1.74
N ARG A 44 -14.67 17.58 -1.98
CA ARG A 44 -14.70 18.75 -2.85
C ARG A 44 -15.08 18.39 -4.28
N MET A 45 -14.58 17.28 -4.80
CA MET A 45 -14.97 16.79 -6.13
C MET A 45 -16.43 16.36 -6.18
N TYR A 46 -16.94 15.74 -5.12
CA TYR A 46 -18.35 15.38 -5.00
C TYR A 46 -19.25 16.63 -5.07
N GLU A 47 -18.91 17.68 -4.33
CA GLU A 47 -19.63 18.96 -4.30
C GLU A 47 -19.68 19.67 -5.66
N HIS A 48 -18.56 19.68 -6.40
CA HIS A 48 -18.43 20.40 -7.68
C HIS A 48 -18.82 19.55 -8.90
N GLY A 49 -19.00 18.24 -8.71
CA GLY A 49 -19.23 17.28 -9.77
C GLY A 49 -17.97 16.48 -10.14
N PRO A 50 -18.07 15.14 -10.24
CA PRO A 50 -16.97 14.28 -10.65
C PRO A 50 -16.45 14.66 -12.03
N SER A 51 -15.16 14.96 -12.11
CA SER A 51 -14.47 15.26 -13.36
C SER A 51 -13.04 14.73 -13.33
N LEU A 52 -12.56 14.28 -14.50
CA LEU A 52 -11.17 13.88 -14.71
C LEU A 52 -10.31 15.02 -15.26
N MET A 53 -10.88 16.20 -15.50
CA MET A 53 -10.14 17.34 -16.04
C MET A 53 -9.18 17.91 -14.99
N PRO A 54 -7.94 18.28 -15.38
CA PRO A 54 -7.06 19.04 -14.50
C PRO A 54 -7.75 20.30 -13.98
N GLY A 55 -7.57 20.61 -12.70
CA GLY A 55 -8.20 21.76 -12.03
C GLY A 55 -9.65 21.53 -11.57
N ALA A 56 -10.21 20.32 -11.74
CA ALA A 56 -11.53 20.00 -11.18
C ALA A 56 -11.56 20.06 -9.64
N ILE A 57 -10.41 19.87 -9.00
CA ILE A 57 -10.16 20.17 -7.59
C ILE A 57 -8.83 20.91 -7.45
N ASP A 58 -8.64 21.55 -6.30
CA ASP A 58 -7.42 22.29 -6.00
C ASP A 58 -6.16 21.41 -6.10
N GLY A 59 -5.06 22.01 -6.54
CA GLY A 59 -3.77 21.34 -6.71
C GLY A 59 -3.22 20.76 -5.42
N GLU A 60 -3.45 21.40 -4.27
CA GLU A 60 -3.02 20.90 -2.97
C GLU A 60 -3.89 19.74 -2.48
N LEU A 61 -5.19 19.76 -2.78
CA LEU A 61 -6.10 18.65 -2.43
C LEU A 61 -5.87 17.40 -3.28
N SER A 62 -5.56 17.58 -4.56
CA SER A 62 -5.13 16.47 -5.42
C SER A 62 -3.68 16.07 -5.19
N ARG A 63 -2.91 16.91 -4.49
CA ARG A 63 -1.44 16.94 -4.49
C ARG A 63 -0.85 16.96 -5.91
N GLY A 64 -1.60 17.43 -6.89
CA GLY A 64 -1.23 17.40 -8.31
C GLY A 64 -1.17 16.00 -8.93
N HIS A 65 -1.70 14.99 -8.23
CA HIS A 65 -1.91 13.69 -8.82
C HIS A 65 -3.07 13.71 -9.83
N PRO A 66 -3.01 12.84 -10.85
CA PRO A 66 -4.15 12.59 -11.71
C PRO A 66 -5.40 12.14 -10.92
N LEU A 67 -6.58 12.44 -11.46
CA LEU A 67 -7.82 12.54 -10.68
C LEU A 67 -8.71 11.28 -10.65
N MET A 68 -8.27 10.12 -11.16
CA MET A 68 -9.11 8.91 -11.25
C MET A 68 -9.63 8.45 -9.89
N PHE A 69 -8.78 8.47 -8.86
CA PHE A 69 -9.19 8.04 -7.51
C PHE A 69 -10.29 8.95 -6.95
N HIS A 70 -10.08 10.27 -7.02
CA HIS A 70 -11.05 11.28 -6.60
C HIS A 70 -12.37 11.15 -7.38
N PHE A 71 -12.27 10.94 -8.69
CA PHE A 71 -13.42 10.78 -9.59
C PHE A 71 -14.25 9.53 -9.25
N LEU A 72 -13.62 8.38 -9.10
CA LEU A 72 -14.34 7.14 -8.78
C LEU A 72 -14.94 7.17 -7.38
N THR A 73 -14.23 7.73 -6.40
CA THR A 73 -14.74 7.82 -5.02
C THR A 73 -15.88 8.84 -4.92
N SER A 74 -15.80 9.97 -5.62
CA SER A 74 -16.90 10.95 -5.66
C SER A 74 -18.13 10.42 -6.41
N LEU A 75 -17.95 9.63 -7.48
CA LEU A 75 -19.05 8.89 -8.10
C LEU A 75 -19.66 7.86 -7.14
N TRP A 76 -18.83 7.15 -6.38
CA TRP A 76 -19.29 6.22 -5.35
C TRP A 76 -20.16 6.94 -4.30
N MET A 77 -19.73 8.12 -3.84
CA MET A 77 -20.51 8.95 -2.92
C MET A 77 -21.85 9.39 -3.51
N LYS A 78 -21.93 9.67 -4.81
CA LYS A 78 -23.21 9.99 -5.48
C LYS A 78 -24.20 8.83 -5.44
N VAL A 79 -23.73 7.59 -5.41
CA VAL A 79 -24.58 6.40 -5.41
C VAL A 79 -24.92 5.94 -4.00
N PHE A 80 -23.94 5.95 -3.08
CA PHE A 80 -24.08 5.34 -1.74
C PHE A 80 -24.15 6.36 -0.59
N GLY A 81 -23.99 7.66 -0.87
CA GLY A 81 -24.03 8.74 0.10
C GLY A 81 -22.65 9.20 0.58
N THR A 82 -22.65 10.21 1.47
CA THR A 82 -21.44 10.92 1.94
C THR A 82 -21.00 10.50 3.34
N SER A 83 -21.54 9.41 3.90
CA SER A 83 -21.12 8.93 5.22
C SER A 83 -19.71 8.31 5.16
N HIS A 84 -19.01 8.26 6.30
CA HIS A 84 -17.70 7.58 6.39
C HIS A 84 -17.81 6.12 5.94
N ILE A 85 -18.89 5.43 6.33
CA ILE A 85 -19.16 4.06 5.90
C ILE A 85 -19.23 3.99 4.37
N ALA A 86 -19.98 4.89 3.72
CA ALA A 86 -20.07 4.91 2.27
C ALA A 86 -18.69 5.15 1.62
N MET A 87 -17.90 6.09 2.12
CA MET A 87 -16.57 6.37 1.58
C MET A 87 -15.58 5.21 1.80
N HIS A 88 -15.52 4.62 2.99
CA HIS A 88 -14.65 3.47 3.30
C HIS A 88 -15.06 2.17 2.60
N THR A 89 -16.33 2.02 2.18
CA THR A 89 -16.75 0.87 1.38
C THR A 89 -16.17 0.86 -0.04
N PHE A 90 -15.78 2.02 -0.58
CA PHE A 90 -15.12 2.09 -1.89
C PHE A 90 -13.75 1.40 -1.92
N PRO A 91 -12.74 1.77 -1.11
CA PRO A 91 -11.46 1.07 -1.08
C PRO A 91 -11.63 -0.39 -0.67
N LEU A 92 -12.61 -0.73 0.18
CA LEU A 92 -12.93 -2.12 0.52
C LEU A 92 -13.44 -2.91 -0.69
N PHE A 93 -14.31 -2.31 -1.50
CA PHE A 93 -14.77 -2.91 -2.75
C PHE A 93 -13.61 -3.17 -3.72
N ILE A 94 -12.72 -2.19 -3.88
CA ILE A 94 -11.52 -2.34 -4.72
C ILE A 94 -10.58 -3.44 -4.16
N ALA A 95 -10.41 -3.52 -2.84
CA ALA A 95 -9.64 -4.58 -2.21
C ALA A 95 -10.25 -5.97 -2.51
N ILE A 96 -11.57 -6.12 -2.38
CA ILE A 96 -12.27 -7.37 -2.72
C ILE A 96 -12.02 -7.74 -4.19
N LEU A 97 -12.16 -6.79 -5.13
CA LEU A 97 -11.84 -7.01 -6.54
C LEU A 97 -10.38 -7.43 -6.74
N PHE A 98 -9.45 -6.88 -5.96
CA PHE A 98 -8.05 -7.23 -6.04
C PHE A 98 -7.76 -8.65 -5.53
N LEU A 99 -8.35 -9.07 -4.41
CA LEU A 99 -8.27 -10.47 -3.95
C LEU A 99 -8.85 -11.44 -4.99
N ILE A 100 -9.97 -11.07 -5.63
CA ILE A 100 -10.54 -11.84 -6.74
C ILE A 100 -9.55 -11.93 -7.91
N ALA A 101 -8.92 -10.82 -8.30
CA ALA A 101 -7.96 -10.79 -9.39
C ALA A 101 -6.72 -11.65 -9.10
N ILE A 102 -6.20 -11.61 -7.87
CA ILE A 102 -5.08 -12.44 -7.42
C ILE A 102 -5.46 -13.93 -7.51
N HIS A 103 -6.62 -14.31 -6.97
CA HIS A 103 -7.10 -15.69 -7.03
C HIS A 103 -7.34 -16.17 -8.47
N GLU A 104 -8.00 -15.36 -9.31
CA GLU A 104 -8.26 -15.70 -10.71
C GLU A 104 -6.97 -15.78 -11.55
N ALA A 105 -6.00 -14.90 -11.32
CA ALA A 105 -4.69 -14.97 -11.97
C ALA A 105 -3.97 -16.26 -11.56
N GLY A 106 -3.94 -16.58 -10.27
CA GLY A 106 -3.40 -17.85 -9.76
C GLY A 106 -4.07 -19.07 -10.37
N LEU A 107 -5.41 -19.08 -10.42
CA LEU A 107 -6.19 -20.23 -10.90
C LEU A 107 -6.07 -20.43 -12.42
N ARG A 108 -6.05 -19.35 -13.19
CA ARG A 108 -6.05 -19.41 -14.67
C ARG A 108 -4.66 -19.54 -15.26
N LEU A 109 -3.66 -18.90 -14.64
CA LEU A 109 -2.28 -18.99 -15.11
C LEU A 109 -1.56 -20.18 -14.50
N PHE A 110 -1.82 -20.55 -13.24
CA PHE A 110 -1.09 -21.59 -12.53
C PHE A 110 -2.02 -22.74 -12.12
N ASP A 111 -2.17 -22.97 -10.82
CA ASP A 111 -3.02 -24.01 -10.28
C ASP A 111 -3.75 -23.56 -9.02
N LYS A 112 -4.63 -24.43 -8.51
CA LYS A 112 -5.48 -24.16 -7.35
C LYS A 112 -4.68 -23.90 -6.07
N GLN A 113 -3.50 -24.51 -5.93
CA GLN A 113 -2.66 -24.33 -4.74
C GLN A 113 -2.02 -22.94 -4.75
N VAL A 114 -1.51 -22.49 -5.91
CA VAL A 114 -1.02 -21.12 -6.09
C VAL A 114 -2.13 -20.11 -5.83
N ALA A 115 -3.31 -20.31 -6.42
CA ALA A 115 -4.46 -19.42 -6.22
C ALA A 115 -4.85 -19.29 -4.75
N ALA A 116 -4.96 -20.42 -4.04
CA ALA A 116 -5.30 -20.45 -2.62
C ALA A 116 -4.22 -19.80 -1.74
N ALA A 117 -2.95 -20.16 -1.96
CA ALA A 117 -1.84 -19.63 -1.18
C ALA A 117 -1.65 -18.12 -1.39
N ALA A 118 -1.72 -17.63 -2.63
CA ALA A 118 -1.58 -16.21 -2.92
C ALA A 118 -2.73 -15.38 -2.32
N LEU A 119 -3.97 -15.87 -2.46
CA LEU A 119 -5.15 -15.24 -1.86
C LEU A 119 -5.00 -15.12 -0.34
N LEU A 120 -4.70 -16.22 0.33
CA LEU A 120 -4.57 -16.26 1.79
C LEU A 120 -3.39 -15.42 2.25
N LEU A 121 -2.23 -15.54 1.60
CA LEU A 121 -1.03 -14.81 2.00
C LEU A 121 -1.24 -13.30 1.93
N VAL A 122 -1.89 -12.79 0.87
CA VAL A 122 -2.18 -11.35 0.70
C VAL A 122 -3.28 -10.88 1.65
N ALA A 123 -4.38 -11.64 1.77
CA ALA A 123 -5.49 -11.28 2.67
C ALA A 123 -5.05 -11.22 4.15
N PHE A 124 -4.04 -12.02 4.53
CA PHE A 124 -3.43 -12.02 5.86
C PHE A 124 -2.33 -10.98 6.03
N GLN A 125 -2.04 -10.09 5.08
CA GLN A 125 -1.06 -9.03 5.30
C GLN A 125 -1.67 -7.83 6.02
N GLN A 126 -1.00 -7.36 7.07
CA GLN A 126 -1.48 -6.23 7.87
C GLN A 126 -1.62 -4.95 7.04
N ILE A 127 -0.61 -4.64 6.23
CA ILE A 127 -0.62 -3.47 5.33
C ILE A 127 -1.80 -3.51 4.36
N TYR A 128 -2.09 -4.70 3.80
CA TYR A 128 -3.21 -4.88 2.89
C TYR A 128 -4.55 -4.73 3.61
N PHE A 129 -4.67 -5.34 4.79
CA PHE A 129 -5.87 -5.22 5.61
C PHE A 129 -6.11 -3.76 5.97
N VAL A 130 -5.18 -3.04 6.60
CA VAL A 130 -5.39 -1.65 7.04
C VAL A 130 -5.77 -0.75 5.87
N GLN A 131 -5.02 -0.82 4.77
CA GLN A 131 -5.24 0.01 3.58
C GLN A 131 -6.54 -0.34 2.83
N SER A 132 -7.14 -1.51 3.06
CA SER A 132 -8.42 -1.88 2.42
C SER A 132 -9.62 -1.09 2.94
N SER A 133 -9.47 -0.31 4.00
CA SER A 133 -10.53 0.54 4.54
C SER A 133 -10.27 2.02 4.36
N PHE A 134 -9.01 2.44 4.17
CA PHE A 134 -8.68 3.85 4.04
C PHE A 134 -8.95 4.36 2.63
N VAL A 135 -9.52 5.55 2.52
CA VAL A 135 -9.78 6.34 1.30
C VAL A 135 -8.45 6.89 0.76
N LEU A 136 -7.59 5.95 0.38
CA LEU A 136 -6.27 6.18 -0.21
C LEU A 136 -6.17 5.45 -1.55
N LEU A 137 -5.29 5.92 -2.42
CA LEU A 137 -5.17 5.47 -3.81
C LEU A 137 -4.44 4.13 -3.98
N GLU A 138 -3.79 3.61 -2.95
CA GLU A 138 -2.72 2.61 -3.03
C GLU A 138 -3.26 1.23 -3.38
N VAL A 139 -4.42 0.87 -2.82
CA VAL A 139 -5.09 -0.40 -3.15
C VAL A 139 -5.59 -0.39 -4.59
N LEU A 140 -6.15 0.74 -5.05
CA LEU A 140 -6.57 0.91 -6.45
C LEU A 140 -5.36 0.86 -7.39
N LEU A 141 -4.27 1.53 -7.04
CA LEU A 141 -3.03 1.52 -7.79
C LEU A 141 -2.46 0.11 -7.93
N ALA A 142 -2.35 -0.63 -6.82
CA ALA A 142 -1.84 -2.00 -6.82
C ALA A 142 -2.76 -2.96 -7.59
N PHE A 143 -4.08 -2.81 -7.46
CA PHE A 143 -5.07 -3.55 -8.25
C PHE A 143 -4.88 -3.33 -9.75
N LEU A 144 -4.91 -2.07 -10.19
CA LEU A 144 -4.80 -1.69 -11.59
C LEU A 144 -3.45 -2.11 -12.19
N ALA A 145 -2.36 -1.98 -11.43
CA ALA A 145 -1.04 -2.46 -11.82
C ALA A 145 -1.04 -3.98 -12.08
N PHE A 146 -1.56 -4.75 -11.11
CA PHE A 146 -1.60 -6.20 -11.22
C PHE A 146 -2.48 -6.68 -12.37
N VAL A 147 -3.69 -6.13 -12.54
CA VAL A 147 -4.58 -6.53 -13.63
C VAL A 147 -4.10 -6.05 -15.00
N SER A 148 -3.38 -4.93 -15.08
CA SER A 148 -2.74 -4.48 -16.33
C SER A 148 -1.74 -5.51 -16.83
N VAL A 149 -0.84 -5.99 -15.96
CA VAL A 149 0.11 -7.05 -16.30
C VAL A 149 -0.62 -8.34 -16.67
N TYR A 150 -1.65 -8.73 -15.91
CA TYR A 150 -2.45 -9.93 -16.17
C TYR A 150 -3.15 -9.87 -17.54
N PHE A 151 -3.86 -8.79 -17.86
CA PHE A 151 -4.57 -8.62 -19.12
C PHE A 151 -3.61 -8.51 -20.31
N TYR A 152 -2.48 -7.83 -20.13
CA TYR A 152 -1.45 -7.74 -21.17
C TYR A 152 -0.86 -9.10 -21.51
N VAL A 153 -0.50 -9.91 -20.50
CA VAL A 153 0.04 -11.26 -20.71
C VAL A 153 -0.98 -12.20 -21.33
N THR A 154 -2.25 -12.13 -20.90
CA THR A 154 -3.35 -12.94 -21.45
C THR A 154 -3.87 -12.42 -22.79
N LYS A 155 -3.17 -11.45 -23.41
CA LYS A 155 -3.47 -10.85 -24.72
C LYS A 155 -4.84 -10.17 -24.79
N ARG A 156 -5.38 -9.75 -23.65
CA ARG A 156 -6.61 -8.95 -23.55
C ARG A 156 -6.27 -7.47 -23.64
N TYR A 157 -5.71 -7.07 -24.78
CA TYR A 157 -5.10 -5.75 -25.01
C TYR A 157 -6.03 -4.56 -24.72
N LEU A 158 -7.32 -4.66 -25.06
CA LEU A 158 -8.29 -3.61 -24.73
C LEU A 158 -8.43 -3.40 -23.22
N LEU A 159 -8.56 -4.49 -22.46
CA LEU A 159 -8.66 -4.41 -21.00
C LEU A 159 -7.35 -3.94 -20.36
N ALA A 160 -6.21 -4.33 -20.93
CA ALA A 160 -4.91 -3.82 -20.51
C ALA A 160 -4.80 -2.31 -20.75
N ALA A 161 -5.27 -1.81 -21.90
CA ALA A 161 -5.29 -0.38 -22.21
C ALA A 161 -6.18 0.38 -21.22
N ILE A 162 -7.40 -0.10 -20.97
CA ILE A 162 -8.32 0.53 -20.00
C ILE A 162 -7.69 0.55 -18.61
N ALA A 163 -7.16 -0.59 -18.14
CA ALA A 163 -6.53 -0.68 -16.82
C ALA A 163 -5.30 0.23 -16.68
N LEU A 164 -4.46 0.33 -17.72
CA LEU A 164 -3.29 1.22 -17.74
C LEU A 164 -3.68 2.69 -17.79
N THR A 165 -4.70 3.07 -18.58
CA THR A 165 -5.22 4.44 -18.58
C THR A 165 -5.73 4.83 -17.20
N MET A 166 -6.53 3.95 -16.57
CA MET A 166 -6.98 4.19 -15.20
C MET A 166 -5.81 4.26 -14.22
N LEU A 167 -4.80 3.41 -14.38
CA LEU A 167 -3.61 3.39 -13.53
C LEU A 167 -2.84 4.70 -13.62
N TYR A 168 -2.59 5.20 -14.83
CA TYR A 168 -1.88 6.47 -15.05
C TYR A 168 -2.68 7.65 -14.53
N TYR A 169 -4.01 7.62 -14.68
CA TYR A 169 -4.89 8.64 -14.11
C TYR A 169 -5.10 8.47 -12.59
N THR A 170 -4.57 7.43 -11.95
CA THR A 170 -4.61 7.27 -10.48
C THR A 170 -3.37 7.88 -9.83
N LYS A 171 -2.17 7.59 -10.36
CA LYS A 171 -0.90 8.14 -9.87
C LYS A 171 0.20 7.97 -10.92
N GLU A 172 1.16 8.89 -10.92
CA GLU A 172 2.32 8.90 -11.81
C GLU A 172 3.20 7.66 -11.62
N SER A 173 3.28 7.15 -10.39
CA SER A 173 4.03 5.92 -10.07
C SER A 173 3.51 4.69 -10.83
N GLY A 174 2.24 4.72 -11.28
CA GLY A 174 1.65 3.72 -12.15
C GLY A 174 2.34 3.61 -13.53
N MET A 175 3.01 4.67 -13.98
CA MET A 175 3.77 4.67 -15.24
C MET A 175 4.94 3.68 -15.23
N MET A 176 5.43 3.28 -14.04
CA MET A 176 6.49 2.26 -13.93
C MET A 176 6.03 0.91 -14.49
N VAL A 177 4.75 0.56 -14.32
CA VAL A 177 4.16 -0.64 -14.94
C VAL A 177 4.15 -0.48 -16.46
N GLY A 178 3.74 0.70 -16.92
CA GLY A 178 3.78 1.12 -18.31
C GLY A 178 5.13 0.94 -18.98
N LEU A 179 6.19 1.40 -18.31
CA LEU A 179 7.57 1.29 -18.76
C LEU A 179 7.97 -0.17 -18.96
N VAL A 180 7.70 -1.03 -17.98
CA VAL A 180 8.01 -2.46 -18.06
C VAL A 180 7.27 -3.14 -19.21
N LEU A 181 5.97 -2.87 -19.35
CA LEU A 181 5.17 -3.44 -20.44
C LEU A 181 5.60 -2.88 -21.81
N GLY A 182 5.99 -1.61 -21.88
CA GLY A 182 6.54 -0.95 -23.07
C GLY A 182 7.83 -1.60 -23.55
N ILE A 183 8.77 -1.85 -22.64
CA ILE A 183 10.02 -2.55 -22.95
C ILE A 183 9.72 -3.95 -23.50
N ASP A 184 8.85 -4.72 -22.85
CA ASP A 184 8.46 -6.06 -23.34
C ASP A 184 7.74 -6.01 -24.71
N ALA A 185 6.90 -5.01 -24.94
CA ALA A 185 6.25 -4.82 -26.24
C ALA A 185 7.27 -4.53 -27.34
N ILE A 186 8.23 -3.62 -27.09
CA ILE A 186 9.31 -3.27 -28.02
C ILE A 186 10.17 -4.50 -28.33
N ILE A 187 10.64 -5.23 -27.32
CA ILE A 187 11.38 -6.49 -27.51
C ILE A 187 10.54 -7.47 -28.35
N GLY A 188 9.24 -7.53 -28.08
CA GLY A 188 8.29 -8.35 -28.82
C GLY A 188 8.15 -8.01 -30.31
N LEU A 189 8.46 -6.78 -30.74
CA LEU A 189 8.43 -6.37 -32.15
C LEU A 189 9.50 -7.07 -32.98
N PHE A 190 10.69 -7.27 -32.39
CA PHE A 190 11.82 -7.95 -33.01
C PHE A 190 11.66 -9.49 -33.05
N GLY A 191 10.68 -10.03 -32.32
CA GLY A 191 10.35 -11.45 -32.36
C GLY A 191 9.74 -11.86 -33.72
N LYS A 192 10.40 -12.78 -34.44
CA LYS A 192 9.92 -13.32 -35.73
C LYS A 192 8.62 -14.14 -35.61
N GLN A 193 8.25 -14.60 -34.42
CA GLN A 193 7.16 -15.56 -34.21
C GLN A 193 5.78 -14.92 -33.95
N LYS A 194 5.68 -13.60 -33.73
CA LYS A 194 4.40 -12.96 -33.40
C LYS A 194 3.69 -12.42 -34.65
N PRO A 195 2.37 -12.67 -34.82
CA PRO A 195 1.62 -12.10 -35.93
C PRO A 195 1.57 -10.57 -35.83
N ALA A 196 1.58 -9.88 -36.98
CA ALA A 196 1.59 -8.42 -37.04
C ALA A 196 0.42 -7.76 -36.28
N LYS A 197 -0.76 -8.39 -36.32
CA LYS A 197 -1.95 -7.96 -35.58
C LYS A 197 -1.73 -7.92 -34.06
N GLU A 198 -1.06 -8.94 -33.52
CA GLU A 198 -0.75 -8.99 -32.08
C GLU A 198 0.28 -7.92 -31.69
N LYS A 199 1.28 -7.67 -32.56
CA LYS A 199 2.24 -6.58 -32.38
C LYS A 199 1.54 -5.22 -32.36
N LEU A 200 0.66 -4.96 -33.33
CA LEU A 200 -0.11 -3.73 -33.42
C LEU A 200 -0.99 -3.51 -32.18
N TYR A 201 -1.77 -4.51 -31.76
CA TYR A 201 -2.59 -4.38 -30.56
C TYR A 201 -1.78 -4.21 -29.28
N GLY A 202 -0.61 -4.85 -29.18
CA GLY A 202 0.31 -4.62 -28.08
C GLY A 202 0.78 -3.17 -28.02
N ILE A 203 1.18 -2.59 -29.16
CA ILE A 203 1.58 -1.18 -29.24
C ILE A 203 0.40 -0.27 -28.91
N LEU A 204 -0.78 -0.48 -29.51
CA LEU A 204 -1.95 0.36 -29.27
C LEU A 204 -2.39 0.33 -27.81
N ALA A 205 -2.35 -0.84 -27.17
CA ALA A 205 -2.72 -0.96 -25.76
C ALA A 205 -1.82 -0.17 -24.81
N LEU A 206 -0.58 0.12 -25.20
CA LEU A 206 0.36 0.91 -24.40
C LEU A 206 0.42 2.36 -24.85
N GLY A 207 0.30 2.61 -26.16
CA GLY A 207 0.30 3.94 -26.75
C GLY A 207 -0.92 4.76 -26.35
N THR A 208 -2.11 4.16 -26.31
CA THR A 208 -3.34 4.88 -25.92
C THR A 208 -3.26 5.45 -24.50
N PRO A 209 -2.89 4.69 -23.44
CA PRO A 209 -2.66 5.25 -22.11
C PRO A 209 -1.62 6.37 -22.07
N ILE A 210 -0.50 6.22 -22.80
CA ILE A 210 0.58 7.22 -22.83
C ILE A 210 0.08 8.54 -23.43
N ILE A 211 -0.63 8.48 -24.56
CA ILE A 211 -1.20 9.67 -25.20
C ILE A 211 -2.22 10.32 -24.25
N ALA A 212 -3.08 9.53 -23.62
CA ALA A 212 -4.10 10.03 -22.71
C ALA A 212 -3.50 10.77 -21.50
N ILE A 213 -2.42 10.25 -20.90
CA ILE A 213 -1.77 10.91 -19.76
C ILE A 213 -0.89 12.10 -20.19
N ALA A 214 -0.27 12.03 -21.37
CA ALA A 214 0.44 13.16 -21.94
C ALA A 214 -0.50 14.35 -22.18
N LEU A 215 -1.69 14.09 -22.74
CA LEU A 215 -2.73 15.10 -22.90
C LEU A 215 -3.16 15.69 -21.55
N PHE A 216 -3.38 14.84 -20.54
CA PHE A 216 -3.70 15.30 -19.18
C PHE A 216 -2.64 16.27 -18.63
N PHE A 217 -1.35 15.95 -18.75
CA PHE A 217 -0.30 16.84 -18.26
C PHE A 217 -0.13 18.13 -19.07
N VAL A 218 -0.36 18.09 -20.38
CA VAL A 218 -0.40 19.32 -21.20
C VAL A 218 -1.54 20.23 -20.73
N LEU A 219 -2.72 19.68 -20.52
CA LEU A 219 -3.86 20.42 -19.98
C LEU A 219 -3.59 20.91 -18.56
N GLN A 220 -2.97 20.10 -17.71
CA GLN A 220 -2.56 20.49 -16.35
C GLN A 220 -1.58 21.66 -16.36
N LYS A 221 -0.62 21.67 -17.29
CA LYS A 221 0.30 22.80 -17.46
C LYS A 221 -0.42 24.08 -17.86
N GLN A 222 -1.46 23.98 -18.70
CA GLN A 222 -2.27 25.13 -19.10
C GLN A 222 -3.15 25.65 -17.96
N VAL A 223 -3.73 24.77 -17.15
CA VAL A 223 -4.66 25.13 -16.07
C VAL A 223 -3.92 25.58 -14.80
N SER A 224 -2.94 24.80 -14.36
CA SER A 224 -2.26 24.98 -13.06
C SER A 224 -0.89 25.67 -13.18
N GLY A 225 -0.34 25.80 -14.39
CA GLY A 225 0.97 26.41 -14.63
C GLY A 225 2.16 25.48 -14.43
N TRP A 226 1.97 24.20 -14.12
CA TRP A 226 3.03 23.20 -13.92
C TRP A 226 2.63 21.81 -14.45
N TYR A 227 3.61 20.98 -14.82
CA TYR A 227 3.36 19.60 -15.24
C TYR A 227 3.18 18.66 -14.05
N VAL A 228 4.04 18.80 -13.04
CA VAL A 228 3.99 18.08 -11.77
C VAL A 228 4.01 19.11 -10.66
N LEU A 229 3.31 18.84 -9.56
CA LEU A 229 3.21 19.78 -8.44
C LEU A 229 4.64 20.19 -8.00
N PRO A 230 4.94 21.50 -7.85
CA PRO A 230 6.28 21.95 -7.49
C PRO A 230 6.84 21.33 -6.20
N LEU A 231 5.95 20.96 -5.28
CA LEU A 231 6.30 20.22 -4.06
C LEU A 231 7.10 18.94 -4.37
N TYR A 232 6.74 18.21 -5.44
CA TYR A 232 7.43 16.98 -5.83
C TYR A 232 8.68 17.24 -6.67
N SER A 233 8.68 18.26 -7.54
CA SER A 233 9.85 18.58 -8.36
C SER A 233 11.02 19.09 -7.53
N ASN A 234 10.74 19.88 -6.49
CA ASN A 234 11.76 20.43 -5.60
C ASN A 234 12.25 19.43 -4.55
N GLY A 235 11.56 18.28 -4.44
CA GLY A 235 11.79 17.27 -3.43
C GLY A 235 12.58 16.05 -3.88
N LEU A 236 13.05 16.01 -5.14
CA LEU A 236 13.80 14.86 -5.64
C LEU A 236 15.04 14.62 -4.78
N GLU A 237 15.18 13.37 -4.33
CA GLU A 237 16.28 12.99 -3.45
C GLU A 237 17.51 12.65 -4.29
N GLU A 238 18.53 13.51 -4.23
CA GLU A 238 19.77 13.31 -4.96
C GLU A 238 20.87 12.68 -4.09
N SER A 239 20.67 12.59 -2.77
CA SER A 239 21.69 12.06 -1.87
C SER A 239 21.72 10.51 -1.88
N TRP A 240 22.91 9.97 -2.11
CA TRP A 240 23.13 8.52 -2.06
C TRP A 240 22.70 7.86 -0.74
N PRO A 241 22.98 8.44 0.46
CA PRO A 241 22.54 7.85 1.72
C PRO A 241 21.01 7.71 1.82
N ALA A 242 20.26 8.75 1.47
CA ALA A 242 18.80 8.71 1.54
C ALA A 242 18.22 7.74 0.49
N TYR A 243 18.77 7.74 -0.72
CA TYR A 243 18.43 6.77 -1.76
C TYR A 243 18.64 5.33 -1.29
N TYR A 244 19.80 5.03 -0.68
CA TYR A 244 20.09 3.72 -0.09
C TYR A 244 19.09 3.35 1.01
N GLU A 245 18.84 4.26 1.96
CA GLU A 245 17.91 4.02 3.07
C GLU A 245 16.47 3.80 2.59
N LYS A 246 16.04 4.43 1.50
CA LYS A 246 14.74 4.18 0.88
C LYS A 246 14.65 2.80 0.23
N ILE A 247 15.67 2.36 -0.51
CA ILE A 247 15.71 0.98 -1.05
C ILE A 247 15.72 -0.05 0.07
N ARG A 248 16.51 0.22 1.11
CA ARG A 248 16.60 -0.61 2.30
C ARG A 248 15.27 -0.69 3.01
N SER A 249 14.58 0.42 3.22
CA SER A 249 13.24 0.47 3.80
C SER A 249 12.22 -0.26 2.92
N ALA A 250 12.27 -0.09 1.61
CA ALA A 250 11.42 -0.83 0.66
C ALA A 250 11.59 -2.34 0.79
N SER A 251 12.85 -2.77 0.93
CA SER A 251 13.21 -4.17 1.11
C SER A 251 12.78 -4.70 2.48
N LYS A 252 12.92 -3.90 3.55
CA LYS A 252 12.44 -4.25 4.89
C LYS A 252 10.93 -4.49 4.88
N VAL A 253 10.16 -3.59 4.28
CA VAL A 253 8.70 -3.77 4.15
C VAL A 253 8.38 -5.04 3.37
N CYS A 254 9.00 -5.26 2.20
CA CYS A 254 8.64 -6.40 1.36
C CYS A 254 9.09 -7.77 1.91
N PHE A 255 10.23 -7.84 2.62
CA PHE A 255 10.88 -9.10 2.96
C PHE A 255 11.08 -9.37 4.46
N ARG A 256 11.12 -8.34 5.30
CA ARG A 256 11.51 -8.48 6.71
C ARG A 256 10.38 -8.24 7.70
N ASP A 257 9.70 -7.12 7.55
CA ASP A 257 8.74 -6.60 8.52
C ASP A 257 7.47 -7.48 8.58
N ASP A 258 6.64 -7.30 9.61
CA ASP A 258 5.48 -8.17 9.89
C ASP A 258 5.84 -9.65 10.00
N LEU A 259 7.05 -9.93 10.51
CA LEU A 259 7.59 -11.28 10.68
C LEU A 259 7.76 -12.06 9.36
N ARG A 260 7.67 -11.39 8.20
CA ARG A 260 7.92 -11.99 6.87
C ARG A 260 9.32 -12.60 6.75
N LYS A 261 10.30 -12.11 7.52
CA LYS A 261 11.63 -12.75 7.62
C LYS A 261 11.56 -14.23 7.98
N TYR A 262 10.60 -14.65 8.82
CA TYR A 262 10.43 -16.05 9.19
C TYR A 262 9.75 -16.86 8.08
N PHE A 263 8.82 -16.25 7.33
CA PHE A 263 8.27 -16.85 6.11
C PHE A 263 9.37 -17.13 5.08
N PHE A 264 10.23 -16.15 4.79
CA PHE A 264 11.34 -16.34 3.85
C PHE A 264 12.43 -17.28 4.39
N ALA A 265 12.65 -17.33 5.71
CA ALA A 265 13.53 -18.33 6.33
C ALA A 265 12.97 -19.76 6.20
N LEU A 266 11.65 -19.95 6.38
CA LEU A 266 10.97 -21.22 6.13
C LEU A 266 11.10 -21.61 4.65
N LEU A 267 10.94 -20.65 3.73
CA LEU A 267 11.11 -20.87 2.30
C LEU A 267 12.53 -21.35 1.97
N LEU A 268 13.56 -20.75 2.58
CA LEU A 268 14.95 -21.19 2.47
C LEU A 268 15.15 -22.62 3.00
N LEU A 269 14.60 -22.94 4.17
CA LEU A 269 14.69 -24.28 4.75
C LEU A 269 14.07 -25.33 3.81
N LEU A 270 12.87 -25.04 3.28
CA LEU A 270 12.19 -25.91 2.32
C LEU A 270 12.99 -26.04 1.01
N SER A 271 13.60 -24.96 0.51
CA SER A 271 14.52 -24.99 -0.64
C SER A 271 15.68 -25.97 -0.44
N VAL A 272 16.32 -25.93 0.74
CA VAL A 272 17.43 -26.84 1.08
C VAL A 272 16.96 -28.30 1.11
N ILE A 273 15.86 -28.58 1.81
CA ILE A 273 15.28 -29.93 1.88
C ILE A 273 14.93 -30.46 0.48
N ALA A 274 14.31 -29.62 -0.35
CA ALA A 274 13.97 -29.97 -1.72
C ALA A 274 15.21 -30.25 -2.57
N ALA A 275 16.25 -29.43 -2.46
CA ALA A 275 17.50 -29.61 -3.19
C ALA A 275 18.20 -30.93 -2.85
N ILE A 276 18.29 -31.27 -1.56
CA ILE A 276 18.87 -32.52 -1.07
C ILE A 276 18.05 -33.71 -1.60
N LYS A 277 16.72 -33.68 -1.41
CA LYS A 277 15.84 -34.77 -1.81
C LYS A 277 15.83 -35.03 -3.32
N ASN A 278 15.84 -33.97 -4.13
CA ASN A 278 15.73 -34.07 -5.58
C ASN A 278 17.10 -34.08 -6.30
N ARG A 279 18.21 -33.90 -5.56
CA ARG A 279 19.57 -33.77 -6.11
C ARG A 279 19.67 -32.69 -7.20
N LYS A 280 18.95 -31.58 -7.04
CA LYS A 280 18.92 -30.47 -8.00
C LYS A 280 19.43 -29.19 -7.33
N PRO A 281 20.67 -28.75 -7.62
CA PRO A 281 21.26 -27.57 -6.96
C PRO A 281 20.52 -26.27 -7.31
N ALA A 282 19.82 -26.20 -8.44
CA ALA A 282 18.99 -25.06 -8.80
C ALA A 282 17.93 -24.71 -7.72
N MET A 283 17.49 -25.70 -6.92
CA MET A 283 16.56 -25.50 -5.81
C MET A 283 17.17 -24.71 -4.63
N LEU A 284 18.48 -24.55 -4.58
CA LEU A 284 19.20 -23.72 -3.60
C LEU A 284 19.21 -22.22 -3.99
N SER A 285 18.41 -21.78 -4.96
CA SER A 285 18.42 -20.38 -5.40
C SER A 285 18.13 -19.38 -4.27
N MET A 286 17.28 -19.74 -3.30
CA MET A 286 17.04 -18.92 -2.11
C MET A 286 18.27 -18.75 -1.22
N PHE A 287 19.25 -19.66 -1.28
CA PHE A 287 20.48 -19.58 -0.51
C PHE A 287 21.38 -18.44 -0.98
N ILE A 288 21.27 -18.04 -2.26
CA ILE A 288 21.97 -16.87 -2.80
C ILE A 288 21.17 -15.60 -2.49
N ALA A 289 19.85 -15.67 -2.64
CA ALA A 289 19.02 -14.49 -2.55
C ALA A 289 18.79 -13.97 -1.14
N LEU A 290 18.49 -14.88 -0.20
CA LEU A 290 18.12 -14.49 1.15
C LEU A 290 19.25 -13.79 1.89
N PRO A 291 20.54 -14.19 1.79
CA PRO A 291 21.63 -13.44 2.41
C PRO A 291 21.75 -12.01 1.88
N VAL A 292 21.63 -11.79 0.56
CA VAL A 292 21.71 -10.43 -0.02
C VAL A 292 20.57 -9.56 0.48
N VAL A 293 19.33 -10.08 0.48
CA VAL A 293 18.16 -9.37 1.01
C VAL A 293 18.30 -9.15 2.52
N ALA A 294 18.81 -10.12 3.27
CA ALA A 294 19.01 -10.02 4.72
C ALA A 294 20.08 -8.98 5.07
N LEU A 295 21.19 -8.92 4.32
CA LEU A 295 22.21 -7.88 4.47
C LEU A 295 21.63 -6.50 4.20
N LEU A 296 20.88 -6.34 3.11
CA LEU A 296 20.21 -5.09 2.77
C LEU A 296 19.21 -4.66 3.86
N CYS A 297 18.48 -5.61 4.43
CA CYS A 297 17.49 -5.34 5.47
C CYS A 297 18.07 -5.27 6.90
N SER A 298 19.36 -5.55 7.11
CA SER A 298 19.95 -5.64 8.45
C SER A 298 20.33 -4.26 8.99
N ASP A 299 20.03 -4.01 10.26
CA ASP A 299 20.51 -2.83 10.99
C ASP A 299 21.97 -2.99 11.44
N SER A 300 22.40 -4.20 11.73
CA SER A 300 23.73 -4.47 12.31
C SER A 300 24.79 -4.92 11.29
N TYR A 301 24.37 -5.39 10.11
CA TYR A 301 25.26 -6.11 9.17
C TYR A 301 25.34 -5.49 7.78
N HIS A 302 24.71 -4.34 7.56
CA HIS A 302 24.72 -3.68 6.25
C HIS A 302 26.13 -3.23 5.81
N TRP A 303 27.06 -3.04 6.77
CA TRP A 303 28.46 -2.68 6.51
C TRP A 303 29.31 -3.80 5.89
N LEU A 304 28.83 -5.06 5.89
CA LEU A 304 29.61 -6.20 5.36
C LEU A 304 29.85 -6.12 3.85
N LEU A 305 29.00 -5.41 3.12
CA LEU A 305 29.16 -5.14 1.70
C LEU A 305 28.93 -3.66 1.44
N PRO A 306 29.66 -3.03 0.50
CA PRO A 306 29.40 -1.64 0.14
C PRO A 306 27.94 -1.42 -0.28
N ASN A 307 27.32 -0.33 0.19
CA ASN A 307 25.91 -0.02 -0.06
C ASN A 307 25.55 0.00 -1.56
N TYR A 308 26.45 0.50 -2.42
CA TYR A 308 26.22 0.53 -3.88
C TYR A 308 26.20 -0.87 -4.49
N LEU A 309 26.99 -1.79 -3.95
CA LEU A 309 27.04 -3.17 -4.41
C LEU A 309 25.77 -3.92 -3.98
N THR A 310 25.32 -3.76 -2.73
CA THR A 310 24.09 -4.43 -2.25
C THR A 310 22.86 -3.97 -3.02
N VAL A 311 22.74 -2.67 -3.30
CA VAL A 311 21.66 -2.11 -4.14
C VAL A 311 21.71 -2.66 -5.56
N SER A 312 22.90 -2.74 -6.18
CA SER A 312 23.05 -3.24 -7.55
C SER A 312 22.84 -4.75 -7.67
N LEU A 313 23.14 -5.50 -6.61
CA LEU A 313 22.92 -6.94 -6.55
C LEU A 313 21.44 -7.32 -6.40
N LEU A 314 20.62 -6.45 -5.81
CA LEU A 314 19.20 -6.72 -5.59
C LEU A 314 18.44 -7.14 -6.87
N PRO A 315 18.46 -6.38 -8.00
CA PRO A 315 17.78 -6.80 -9.22
C PRO A 315 18.34 -8.10 -9.81
N VAL A 316 19.66 -8.29 -9.74
CA VAL A 316 20.34 -9.51 -10.23
C VAL A 316 19.86 -10.74 -9.46
N VAL A 317 19.81 -10.63 -8.13
CA VAL A 317 19.33 -11.68 -7.24
C VAL A 317 17.87 -12.00 -7.48
N LEU A 318 17.01 -10.99 -7.59
CA LEU A 318 15.58 -11.18 -7.84
C LEU A 318 15.31 -11.87 -9.18
N LEU A 319 16.00 -11.45 -10.25
CA LEU A 319 15.92 -12.10 -11.56
C LEU A 319 16.49 -13.52 -11.53
N PHE A 320 17.58 -13.75 -10.79
CA PHE A 320 18.16 -15.08 -10.62
C PHE A 320 17.19 -16.04 -9.91
N VAL A 321 16.50 -15.60 -8.86
CA VAL A 321 15.47 -16.41 -8.18
C VAL A 321 14.35 -16.79 -9.15
N VAL A 322 13.87 -15.85 -9.96
CA VAL A 322 12.84 -16.12 -10.97
C VAL A 322 13.34 -17.08 -12.05
N TYR A 323 14.57 -16.90 -12.54
CA TYR A 323 15.20 -17.81 -13.49
C TYR A 323 15.33 -19.23 -12.92
N ALA A 324 15.88 -19.36 -11.72
CA ALA A 324 16.02 -20.65 -11.04
C ALA A 324 14.64 -21.28 -10.75
N MET A 325 13.64 -20.47 -10.38
CA MET A 325 12.27 -20.92 -10.23
C MET A 325 11.78 -21.58 -11.52
N PHE A 326 12.03 -21.01 -12.70
CA PHE A 326 11.62 -21.63 -13.98
C PHE A 326 12.30 -22.97 -14.27
N LEU A 327 13.51 -23.21 -13.74
CA LEU A 327 14.20 -24.50 -13.84
C LEU A 327 13.59 -25.57 -12.91
N ILE A 328 12.99 -25.13 -11.79
CA ILE A 328 12.41 -26.00 -10.77
C ILE A 328 10.95 -26.31 -11.08
N THR A 329 10.21 -25.29 -11.49
CA THR A 329 8.78 -25.36 -11.77
C THR A 329 8.52 -26.27 -12.96
N GLY A 330 7.48 -27.11 -12.89
CA GLY A 330 6.96 -27.82 -14.06
C GLY A 330 6.19 -26.92 -15.04
N TYR A 331 6.20 -25.60 -14.82
CA TYR A 331 5.51 -24.59 -15.59
C TYR A 331 6.23 -24.34 -16.91
N THR A 332 5.84 -25.09 -17.94
CA THR A 332 6.38 -24.95 -19.29
C THR A 332 5.70 -23.84 -20.09
N ASN A 333 4.55 -23.33 -19.64
CA ASN A 333 3.77 -22.37 -20.40
C ASN A 333 4.47 -21.00 -20.47
N THR A 334 4.69 -20.50 -21.68
CA THR A 334 5.27 -19.18 -21.95
C THR A 334 4.50 -18.05 -21.26
N LEU A 335 3.18 -18.16 -21.11
CA LEU A 335 2.36 -17.17 -20.42
C LEU A 335 2.69 -17.07 -18.93
N GLN A 336 2.89 -18.21 -18.26
CA GLN A 336 3.27 -18.27 -16.84
C GLN A 336 4.62 -17.57 -16.62
N LYS A 337 5.61 -17.93 -17.44
CA LYS A 337 6.96 -17.36 -17.36
C LYS A 337 6.96 -15.86 -17.61
N ARG A 338 6.26 -15.41 -18.66
CA ARG A 338 6.17 -13.99 -19.00
C ARG A 338 5.46 -13.19 -17.90
N PHE A 339 4.38 -13.73 -17.32
CA PHE A 339 3.70 -13.06 -16.19
C PHE A 339 4.63 -12.83 -15.00
N VAL A 340 5.32 -13.88 -14.54
CA VAL A 340 6.26 -13.77 -13.42
C VAL A 340 7.39 -12.80 -13.75
N LEU A 341 7.96 -12.89 -14.95
CA LEU A 341 9.06 -12.02 -15.37
C LEU A 341 8.65 -10.54 -15.38
N LEU A 342 7.48 -10.23 -15.94
CA LEU A 342 6.99 -8.85 -15.94
C LEU A 342 6.71 -8.34 -14.53
N GLN A 343 6.12 -9.19 -13.67
CA GLN A 343 5.87 -8.82 -12.28
C GLN A 343 7.17 -8.52 -11.52
N ILE A 344 8.22 -9.33 -11.66
CA ILE A 344 9.49 -9.05 -10.98
C ILE A 344 10.19 -7.81 -11.56
N CYS A 345 10.07 -7.56 -12.87
CA CYS A 345 10.57 -6.32 -13.47
C CYS A 345 9.82 -5.09 -12.93
N VAL A 346 8.50 -5.18 -12.73
CA VAL A 346 7.71 -4.12 -12.07
C VAL A 346 8.21 -3.88 -10.65
N VAL A 347 8.44 -4.94 -9.86
CA VAL A 347 9.00 -4.81 -8.50
C VAL A 347 10.34 -4.08 -8.52
N ILE A 348 11.25 -4.49 -9.40
CA ILE A 348 12.58 -3.88 -9.53
C ILE A 348 12.46 -2.40 -9.89
N VAL A 349 11.79 -2.08 -11.00
CA VAL A 349 11.64 -0.69 -11.47
C VAL A 349 10.97 0.17 -10.40
N PHE A 350 9.97 -0.37 -9.69
CA PHE A 350 9.26 0.35 -8.65
C PHE A 350 10.13 0.62 -7.41
N PHE A 351 11.01 -0.30 -7.03
CA PHE A 351 11.97 -0.06 -5.94
C PHE A 351 12.90 1.11 -6.26
N TYR A 352 13.45 1.13 -7.48
CA TYR A 352 14.28 2.23 -7.97
C TYR A 352 13.50 3.55 -8.02
N TYR A 353 12.26 3.52 -8.51
CA TYR A 353 11.39 4.69 -8.53
C TYR A 353 11.13 5.24 -7.12
N THR A 354 10.82 4.36 -6.16
CA THR A 354 10.51 4.77 -4.78
C THR A 354 11.75 5.35 -4.07
N ALA A 355 12.95 4.91 -4.46
CA ALA A 355 14.20 5.42 -3.93
C ALA A 355 14.52 6.86 -4.39
N ILE A 356 14.15 7.19 -5.62
CA ILE A 356 14.33 8.54 -6.20
C ILE A 356 13.25 9.51 -5.68
N ASN A 357 12.03 9.01 -5.46
CA ASN A 357 10.90 9.84 -5.06
C ASN A 357 11.07 10.38 -3.62
N MET A 358 10.68 11.64 -3.39
CA MET A 358 10.78 12.33 -2.11
C MET A 358 10.07 11.57 -0.98
N PHE A 359 8.83 11.15 -1.22
CA PHE A 359 7.96 10.57 -0.21
C PHE A 359 8.02 9.05 -0.26
N PHE A 360 8.87 8.46 0.59
CA PHE A 360 8.83 7.04 0.87
C PHE A 360 7.83 6.78 1.99
N ILE A 361 6.77 6.03 1.70
CA ILE A 361 5.80 5.57 2.69
C ILE A 361 5.51 4.09 2.41
N ASP A 362 5.48 3.26 3.45
CA ASP A 362 5.34 1.80 3.35
C ASP A 362 4.16 1.36 2.47
N ARG A 363 3.01 2.04 2.57
CA ARG A 363 1.79 1.73 1.80
C ARG A 363 1.95 1.86 0.28
N TYR A 364 2.86 2.70 -0.21
CA TYR A 364 3.14 2.81 -1.65
C TYR A 364 3.68 1.49 -2.24
N LEU A 365 4.32 0.68 -1.39
CA LEU A 365 4.90 -0.58 -1.81
C LEU A 365 3.87 -1.65 -2.08
N LEU A 366 2.56 -1.47 -1.81
CA LEU A 366 1.52 -2.43 -2.18
C LEU A 366 1.62 -2.88 -3.66
N LEU A 367 2.00 -1.96 -4.55
CA LEU A 367 2.21 -2.25 -5.98
C LEU A 367 3.31 -3.30 -6.22
N ALA A 368 4.41 -3.27 -5.47
CA ALA A 368 5.52 -4.22 -5.59
C ALA A 368 5.36 -5.42 -4.64
N PHE A 369 4.79 -5.19 -3.47
CA PHE A 369 4.63 -6.13 -2.39
C PHE A 369 3.74 -7.31 -2.77
N VAL A 370 2.57 -7.05 -3.36
CA VAL A 370 1.66 -8.11 -3.80
C VAL A 370 2.30 -9.02 -4.85
N PRO A 371 2.96 -8.48 -5.91
CA PRO A 371 3.77 -9.30 -6.82
C PRO A 371 4.85 -10.13 -6.13
N VAL A 372 5.58 -9.59 -5.15
CA VAL A 372 6.60 -10.34 -4.39
C VAL A 372 5.96 -11.54 -3.68
N LEU A 373 4.86 -11.34 -2.97
CA LEU A 373 4.14 -12.42 -2.29
C LEU A 373 3.58 -13.44 -3.28
N PHE A 374 3.03 -12.98 -4.40
CA PHE A 374 2.51 -13.85 -5.45
C PHE A 374 3.63 -14.76 -6.01
N ILE A 375 4.79 -14.19 -6.35
CA ILE A 375 5.96 -14.95 -6.83
C ILE A 375 6.45 -15.92 -5.75
N ALA A 376 6.51 -15.48 -4.49
CA ALA A 376 6.89 -16.34 -3.37
C ALA A 376 5.93 -17.54 -3.22
N THR A 377 4.63 -17.36 -3.45
CA THR A 377 3.67 -18.48 -3.40
C THR A 377 3.83 -19.48 -4.55
N ILE A 378 4.19 -19.01 -5.75
CA ILE A 378 4.53 -19.89 -6.89
C ILE A 378 5.76 -20.73 -6.53
N TYR A 379 6.77 -20.11 -5.94
CA TYR A 379 8.00 -20.79 -5.53
C TYR A 379 7.74 -21.80 -4.40
N LEU A 380 7.00 -21.39 -3.35
CA LEU A 380 6.61 -22.23 -2.22
C LEU A 380 5.85 -23.47 -2.67
N THR A 381 4.77 -23.30 -3.45
CA THR A 381 3.94 -24.42 -3.96
C THR A 381 4.76 -25.40 -4.78
N SER A 382 5.66 -24.88 -5.62
CA SER A 382 6.53 -25.69 -6.49
C SER A 382 7.52 -26.53 -5.67
N ILE A 383 8.13 -25.93 -4.64
CA ILE A 383 9.04 -26.63 -3.73
C ILE A 383 8.31 -27.69 -2.93
N VAL A 384 7.19 -27.34 -2.29
CA VAL A 384 6.45 -28.26 -1.44
C VAL A 384 5.96 -29.46 -2.25
N ARG A 385 5.49 -29.25 -3.49
CA ARG A 385 5.11 -30.34 -4.39
C ARG A 385 6.27 -31.28 -4.70
N LYS A 386 7.50 -30.77 -4.85
CA LYS A 386 8.71 -31.56 -5.08
C LYS A 386 9.22 -32.28 -3.84
N ILE A 387 8.91 -31.77 -2.65
CA ILE A 387 9.19 -32.47 -1.38
C ILE A 387 8.14 -33.56 -1.16
N ASN A 388 6.90 -33.16 -0.93
CA ASN A 388 5.76 -34.06 -0.74
C ASN A 388 4.46 -33.23 -0.89
N PRO A 389 3.61 -33.52 -1.87
CA PRO A 389 2.35 -32.77 -2.06
C PRO A 389 1.44 -32.73 -0.83
N LYS A 390 1.50 -33.73 0.06
CA LYS A 390 0.72 -33.77 1.31
C LYS A 390 1.15 -32.71 2.33
N LEU A 391 2.37 -32.18 2.23
CA LEU A 391 2.87 -31.13 3.12
C LEU A 391 2.34 -29.73 2.80
N PHE A 392 1.63 -29.55 1.68
CA PHE A 392 1.13 -28.23 1.28
C PHE A 392 0.26 -27.57 2.35
N VAL A 393 -0.72 -28.31 2.89
CA VAL A 393 -1.64 -27.77 3.91
C VAL A 393 -0.91 -27.48 5.23
N PRO A 394 -0.12 -28.39 5.82
CA PRO A 394 0.69 -28.08 7.01
C PRO A 394 1.60 -26.87 6.84
N VAL A 395 2.31 -26.77 5.72
CA VAL A 395 3.19 -25.64 5.44
C VAL A 395 2.39 -24.34 5.34
N LEU A 396 1.26 -24.35 4.64
CA LEU A 396 0.39 -23.18 4.54
C LEU A 396 -0.14 -22.75 5.91
N ILE A 397 -0.53 -23.68 6.79
CA ILE A 397 -0.96 -23.38 8.16
C ILE A 397 0.18 -22.71 8.95
N ILE A 398 1.42 -23.21 8.83
CA ILE A 398 2.59 -22.60 9.49
C ILE A 398 2.80 -21.18 8.98
N VAL A 399 2.72 -20.95 7.66
CA VAL A 399 2.84 -19.61 7.08
C VAL A 399 1.77 -18.68 7.66
N LEU A 400 0.50 -19.10 7.66
CA LEU A 400 -0.58 -18.29 8.21
C LEU A 400 -0.44 -18.05 9.72
N ALA A 401 0.12 -19.01 10.47
CA ALA A 401 0.40 -18.83 11.88
C ALA A 401 1.51 -17.78 12.13
N ILE A 402 2.54 -17.73 11.27
CA ILE A 402 3.57 -16.69 11.30
C ILE A 402 2.94 -15.30 11.05
N GLU A 403 2.10 -15.18 10.02
CA GLU A 403 1.43 -13.92 9.68
C GLU A 403 0.45 -13.48 10.80
N ALA A 404 -0.35 -14.41 11.32
CA ALA A 404 -1.25 -14.14 12.44
C ALA A 404 -0.49 -13.73 13.72
N TYR A 405 0.69 -14.30 13.96
CA TYR A 405 1.56 -13.86 15.04
C TYR A 405 2.14 -12.45 14.77
N GLY A 406 2.41 -12.12 13.50
CA GLY A 406 2.79 -10.78 13.06
C GLY A 406 1.76 -9.73 13.45
N TYR A 407 0.47 -9.99 13.23
CA TYR A 407 -0.62 -9.11 13.64
C TYR A 407 -0.61 -8.77 15.13
N LYS A 408 -0.25 -9.73 15.98
CA LYS A 408 -0.22 -9.55 17.42
C LYS A 408 1.02 -8.77 17.88
N LYS A 409 2.15 -8.93 17.19
CA LYS A 409 3.44 -8.40 17.63
C LYS A 409 3.74 -7.01 17.07
N GLU A 410 3.40 -6.75 15.82
CA GLU A 410 3.73 -5.49 15.12
C GLU A 410 2.55 -4.51 15.21
N ILE A 411 2.36 -3.92 16.41
CA ILE A 411 1.24 -3.00 16.71
C ILE A 411 1.62 -1.54 16.43
N GLY A 412 2.40 -1.27 15.38
CA GLY A 412 2.80 0.11 15.05
C GLY A 412 1.59 1.05 14.85
N LEU A 413 1.79 2.36 15.07
CA LEU A 413 0.76 3.40 14.86
C LEU A 413 0.74 3.96 13.43
N SER A 414 1.65 3.52 12.56
CA SER A 414 1.61 3.94 11.16
C SER A 414 0.35 3.41 10.47
N ASP A 415 -0.07 4.10 9.42
CA ASP A 415 -1.23 3.76 8.62
C ASP A 415 -1.08 2.47 7.78
N ALA A 416 0.08 1.81 7.85
CA ALA A 416 0.31 0.47 7.33
C ALA A 416 0.11 -0.65 8.38
N LYS A 417 -0.19 -0.29 9.64
CA LYS A 417 -0.22 -1.20 10.78
C LYS A 417 -1.58 -1.16 11.50
N ILE A 418 -1.93 -2.26 12.16
CA ILE A 418 -3.24 -2.44 12.80
C ILE A 418 -3.46 -1.43 13.95
N GLY A 419 -2.38 -0.94 14.55
CA GLY A 419 -2.42 0.09 15.60
C GLY A 419 -2.97 1.43 15.11
N ALA A 420 -3.09 1.65 13.79
CA ALA A 420 -3.82 2.79 13.23
C ALA A 420 -5.28 2.87 13.75
N PHE A 421 -5.96 1.74 13.93
CA PHE A 421 -7.33 1.72 14.47
C PHE A 421 -7.38 2.05 15.96
N ASP A 422 -6.33 1.73 16.70
CA ASP A 422 -6.19 2.15 18.09
C ASP A 422 -5.93 3.65 18.17
N GLY A 423 -5.11 4.18 17.24
CA GLY A 423 -4.88 5.61 17.06
C GLY A 423 -6.16 6.40 16.79
N LEU A 424 -6.95 5.95 15.81
CA LEU A 424 -8.27 6.51 15.50
C LEU A 424 -9.20 6.53 16.72
N TYR A 425 -9.24 5.43 17.48
CA TYR A 425 -10.07 5.35 18.68
C TYR A 425 -9.67 6.36 19.75
N VAL A 426 -8.38 6.49 20.06
CA VAL A 426 -7.93 7.41 21.11
C VAL A 426 -8.09 8.88 20.69
N GLN A 427 -7.89 9.18 19.41
CA GLN A 427 -8.12 10.52 18.86
C GLN A 427 -9.60 10.89 18.84
N GLN A 428 -10.50 9.97 18.47
CA GLN A 428 -11.93 10.23 18.56
C GLN A 428 -12.37 10.45 20.02
N ALA A 429 -11.88 9.61 20.94
CA ALA A 429 -12.23 9.71 22.35
C ALA A 429 -11.75 11.03 23.00
N SER A 430 -10.60 11.59 22.59
CA SER A 430 -10.17 12.91 23.06
C SER A 430 -11.04 14.03 22.48
N MET A 431 -11.43 13.95 21.22
CA MET A 431 -12.34 14.89 20.57
C MET A 431 -13.72 14.89 21.22
N ASP A 432 -14.30 13.71 21.45
CA ASP A 432 -15.58 13.53 22.14
C ASP A 432 -15.54 14.15 23.56
N PHE A 433 -14.40 14.01 24.26
CA PHE A 433 -14.22 14.62 25.57
C PHE A 433 -14.21 16.15 25.49
N ILE A 434 -13.49 16.74 24.53
CA ILE A 434 -13.44 18.20 24.35
C ILE A 434 -14.83 18.75 24.00
N GLU A 435 -15.57 18.06 23.11
CA GLU A 435 -16.93 18.44 22.73
C GLU A 435 -17.90 18.37 23.91
N LYS A 436 -17.88 17.28 24.68
CA LYS A 436 -18.74 17.09 25.85
C LYS A 436 -18.56 18.18 26.91
N ASN A 437 -17.38 18.78 26.99
CA ASN A 437 -17.08 19.87 27.93
C ASN A 437 -17.35 21.28 27.36
N ASN A 438 -17.88 21.39 26.13
CA ASN A 438 -18.18 22.67 25.46
C ASN A 438 -17.00 23.63 25.35
N TRP A 439 -15.80 23.10 25.10
CA TRP A 439 -14.56 23.88 25.08
C TRP A 439 -14.24 24.59 23.75
N LYS A 440 -15.22 24.70 22.87
CA LYS A 440 -15.06 25.30 21.54
C LYS A 440 -14.55 26.74 21.53
N ASN A 441 -14.89 27.51 22.58
CA ASN A 441 -14.50 28.91 22.73
C ASN A 441 -13.19 29.11 23.49
N LYS A 442 -12.53 28.03 23.92
CA LYS A 442 -11.25 28.07 24.63
C LYS A 442 -10.08 27.97 23.66
N TYR A 443 -8.93 28.49 24.06
CA TYR A 443 -7.68 28.33 23.31
C TYR A 443 -7.10 26.94 23.53
N ILE A 444 -7.15 26.11 22.48
CA ILE A 444 -6.66 24.72 22.47
C ILE A 444 -5.32 24.68 21.76
N SER A 445 -4.26 24.32 22.47
CA SER A 445 -2.94 24.08 21.90
C SER A 445 -2.76 22.63 21.50
N VAL A 446 -2.22 22.44 20.31
CA VAL A 446 -1.82 21.16 19.72
C VAL A 446 -0.39 21.27 19.20
N TYR A 447 0.30 20.14 19.07
CA TYR A 447 1.69 20.12 18.60
C TYR A 447 1.84 19.57 17.19
N GLU A 448 0.79 18.95 16.66
CA GLU A 448 0.83 18.20 15.41
C GLU A 448 -0.22 18.70 14.42
N ASN A 449 0.12 18.66 13.13
CA ASN A 449 -0.68 19.27 12.08
C ASN A 449 -2.00 18.53 11.85
N LEU A 450 -2.01 17.19 11.86
CA LEU A 450 -3.27 16.49 11.66
C LEU A 450 -4.16 16.65 12.89
N GLN A 451 -3.61 16.70 14.11
CA GLN A 451 -4.39 17.02 15.31
C GLN A 451 -5.05 18.41 15.22
N MET A 452 -4.35 19.40 14.69
CA MET A 452 -4.94 20.70 14.37
C MET A 452 -6.07 20.57 13.36
N LEU A 453 -5.85 19.86 12.25
CA LEU A 453 -6.86 19.63 11.21
C LEU A 453 -8.10 18.91 11.76
N ARG A 454 -7.96 17.95 12.68
CA ARG A 454 -9.11 17.28 13.31
C ARG A 454 -10.00 18.23 14.11
N LEU A 455 -9.44 19.32 14.63
CA LEU A 455 -10.19 20.35 15.36
C LEU A 455 -10.74 21.44 14.42
N THR A 456 -10.05 21.73 13.31
CA THR A 456 -10.41 22.86 12.44
C THR A 456 -11.14 22.48 11.16
N ASP A 457 -11.06 21.23 10.73
CA ASP A 457 -11.66 20.72 9.50
C ASP A 457 -12.68 19.61 9.82
N THR A 458 -13.96 19.93 9.63
CA THR A 458 -15.09 19.02 9.87
C THR A 458 -15.13 17.87 8.87
N THR A 459 -14.45 17.98 7.73
CA THR A 459 -14.39 16.91 6.73
C THR A 459 -13.56 15.71 7.20
N THR A 460 -12.74 15.88 8.24
CA THR A 460 -11.96 14.78 8.83
C THR A 460 -12.80 13.74 9.56
N GLY A 461 -14.03 14.10 9.92
CA GLY A 461 -14.99 13.20 10.57
C GLY A 461 -14.85 13.05 12.08
N PHE A 462 -13.95 13.81 12.72
CA PHE A 462 -13.73 13.75 14.17
C PHE A 462 -14.67 14.62 15.00
N ILE A 463 -15.27 15.64 14.38
CA ILE A 463 -16.15 16.62 15.02
C ILE A 463 -17.61 16.20 14.80
N ASN A 464 -18.37 15.97 15.86
CA ASN A 464 -19.75 15.47 15.74
C ASN A 464 -20.75 16.57 15.36
N ASP A 465 -20.51 17.82 15.79
CA ASP A 465 -21.43 18.95 15.58
C ASP A 465 -21.21 19.73 14.27
N ASN A 466 -20.33 19.25 13.38
CA ASN A 466 -19.94 19.86 12.12
C ASN A 466 -19.57 21.36 12.22
N THR A 467 -19.13 21.82 13.39
CA THR A 467 -18.73 23.21 13.58
C THR A 467 -17.25 23.24 13.98
N PRO A 468 -16.37 23.92 13.22
CA PRO A 468 -14.94 23.88 13.47
C PRO A 468 -14.54 24.68 14.73
N TYR A 469 -13.44 24.28 15.36
CA TYR A 469 -12.82 25.02 16.45
C TYR A 469 -11.99 26.17 15.88
N LYS A 470 -12.29 27.41 16.30
CA LYS A 470 -11.63 28.61 15.76
C LYS A 470 -10.37 29.03 16.51
N LYS A 471 -10.21 28.58 17.75
CA LYS A 471 -9.12 28.99 18.66
C LYS A 471 -8.12 27.84 18.89
N VAL A 472 -7.63 27.27 17.80
CA VAL A 472 -6.59 26.23 17.84
C VAL A 472 -5.23 26.87 17.62
N LEU A 473 -4.27 26.57 18.49
CA LEU A 473 -2.94 27.17 18.51
C LEU A 473 -1.86 26.10 18.29
N TRP A 474 -0.80 26.49 17.58
CA TRP A 474 0.39 25.66 17.47
C TRP A 474 1.30 25.85 18.69
N GLY A 475 1.51 24.78 19.45
CA GLY A 475 2.29 24.77 20.69
C GLY A 475 1.63 25.58 21.82
N ILE A 476 2.24 25.55 23.00
CA ILE A 476 1.74 26.27 24.18
C ILE A 476 2.14 27.75 24.08
N LYS A 477 1.13 28.62 24.13
CA LYS A 477 1.22 30.09 24.22
C LYS A 477 0.63 30.61 25.54
N PRO A 478 0.89 31.87 25.95
CA PRO A 478 0.33 32.45 27.17
C PRO A 478 -1.20 32.34 27.29
N GLU A 479 -1.90 32.48 26.18
CA GLU A 479 -3.36 32.37 26.04
C GLU A 479 -3.90 30.94 26.07
N THR A 480 -3.03 29.91 26.04
CA THR A 480 -3.45 28.50 26.06
C THR A 480 -4.26 28.18 27.29
N GLU A 481 -5.43 27.58 27.10
CA GLU A 481 -6.28 27.10 28.19
C GLU A 481 -6.30 25.58 28.25
N ILE A 482 -6.21 24.92 27.09
CA ILE A 482 -6.25 23.46 26.96
C ILE A 482 -5.06 23.01 26.13
N VAL A 483 -4.45 21.88 26.51
CA VAL A 483 -3.46 21.21 25.68
C VAL A 483 -3.95 19.82 25.35
N CYS A 484 -3.98 19.46 24.07
CA CYS A 484 -4.28 18.10 23.61
C CYS A 484 -3.00 17.47 23.07
N LEU A 485 -2.71 16.24 23.48
CA LEU A 485 -1.54 15.47 23.06
C LEU A 485 -1.96 14.04 22.70
N ASP A 486 -1.28 13.46 21.72
CA ASP A 486 -1.33 12.03 21.42
C ASP A 486 0.04 11.55 20.94
N ASN A 487 0.30 10.24 21.02
CA ASN A 487 1.59 9.67 20.62
C ASN A 487 1.62 9.13 19.19
N ILE A 488 0.74 9.59 18.31
CA ILE A 488 0.53 8.97 17.00
C ILE A 488 1.42 9.60 15.93
N GLU A 489 1.48 10.92 15.87
CA GLU A 489 2.16 11.64 14.77
C GLU A 489 3.66 11.85 15.04
N ASN A 490 4.06 12.10 16.29
CA ASN A 490 5.46 12.44 16.60
C ASN A 490 5.88 12.08 18.03
N ASN A 491 7.16 11.78 18.20
CA ASN A 491 7.80 11.62 19.50
C ASN A 491 7.83 12.94 20.30
N ARG A 492 7.72 14.10 19.65
CA ARG A 492 7.63 15.41 20.33
C ARG A 492 6.48 15.48 21.34
N ALA A 493 5.38 14.78 21.08
CA ALA A 493 4.28 14.71 22.02
C ALA A 493 4.64 13.93 23.28
N VAL A 494 5.53 12.94 23.20
CA VAL A 494 6.02 12.17 24.38
C VAL A 494 6.87 13.07 25.27
N ASP A 495 7.80 13.82 24.68
CA ASP A 495 8.65 14.77 25.39
C ASP A 495 7.80 15.90 26.01
N SER A 496 6.82 16.40 25.25
CA SER A 496 5.89 17.44 25.72
C SER A 496 4.96 16.92 26.82
N SER A 497 4.49 15.68 26.77
CA SER A 497 3.69 15.10 27.88
C SER A 497 4.54 15.01 29.15
N THR A 498 5.82 14.69 29.01
CA THR A 498 6.74 14.60 30.16
C THR A 498 6.97 15.97 30.79
N SER A 499 7.19 17.01 29.98
CA SER A 499 7.34 18.37 30.49
C SER A 499 6.03 18.90 31.10
N LEU A 500 4.88 18.62 30.49
CA LEU A 500 3.57 19.03 31.00
C LEU A 500 3.14 18.30 32.27
N LYS A 501 3.59 17.06 32.47
CA LYS A 501 3.41 16.34 33.75
C LYS A 501 4.16 17.01 34.90
N LEU A 502 5.21 17.77 34.60
CA LEU A 502 6.00 18.51 35.58
C LEU A 502 5.54 19.98 35.73
N ASP A 503 4.82 20.53 34.74
CA ASP A 503 4.32 21.90 34.79
C ASP A 503 3.12 22.02 35.76
N THR A 504 3.31 22.76 36.84
CA THR A 504 2.26 22.97 37.85
C THR A 504 1.09 23.81 37.34
N ASN A 505 1.22 24.53 36.22
CA ASN A 505 0.17 25.35 35.63
C ASN A 505 -0.91 24.54 34.91
N PHE A 506 -0.64 23.27 34.57
CA PHE A 506 -1.58 22.40 33.88
C PHE A 506 -2.01 21.23 34.75
N LYS A 507 -3.24 20.77 34.55
CA LYS A 507 -3.81 19.59 35.23
C LYS A 507 -4.31 18.62 34.16
N LEU A 508 -3.86 17.38 34.22
CA LEU A 508 -4.41 16.30 33.40
C LEU A 508 -5.89 16.10 33.78
N VAL A 509 -6.79 16.31 32.82
CA VAL A 509 -8.25 16.21 33.01
C VAL A 509 -8.85 15.01 32.29
N PHE A 510 -8.17 14.51 31.26
CA PHE A 510 -8.60 13.31 30.53
C PHE A 510 -7.40 12.56 29.98
N ARG A 511 -7.47 11.23 30.05
CA ARG A 511 -6.53 10.32 29.42
C ARG A 511 -7.29 9.13 28.88
N THR A 512 -6.99 8.75 27.66
CA THR A 512 -7.49 7.53 27.03
C THR A 512 -6.32 6.76 26.43
N GLN A 513 -6.40 5.43 26.45
CA GLN A 513 -5.36 4.56 25.93
C GLN A 513 -6.00 3.30 25.34
N LYS A 514 -5.52 2.89 24.18
CA LYS A 514 -5.89 1.63 23.52
C LYS A 514 -4.64 1.07 22.83
N GLY A 515 -4.28 -0.17 23.17
CA GLY A 515 -3.02 -0.74 22.70
C GLY A 515 -1.82 0.14 23.10
N ILE A 516 -1.00 0.49 22.10
CA ILE A 516 0.13 1.43 22.29
C ILE A 516 -0.26 2.90 22.06
N ALA A 517 -1.45 3.17 21.54
CA ALA A 517 -1.95 4.53 21.29
C ALA A 517 -2.50 5.14 22.59
N TRP A 518 -2.20 6.41 22.85
CA TRP A 518 -2.80 7.17 23.94
C TRP A 518 -3.01 8.62 23.54
N ALA A 519 -4.00 9.25 24.20
CA ALA A 519 -4.22 10.69 24.12
C ALA A 519 -4.44 11.25 25.53
N GLU A 520 -3.94 12.46 25.77
CA GLU A 520 -4.01 13.18 27.04
C GLU A 520 -4.52 14.60 26.78
N VAL A 521 -5.45 15.07 27.62
CA VAL A 521 -5.97 16.44 27.58
C VAL A 521 -5.70 17.10 28.93
N TYR A 522 -5.06 18.26 28.87
CA TYR A 522 -4.69 19.07 30.02
C TYR A 522 -5.47 20.36 30.03
N LEU A 523 -5.86 20.81 31.22
CA LEU A 523 -6.52 22.09 31.45
C LEU A 523 -5.60 22.98 32.28
N LYS A 524 -5.44 24.24 31.87
CA LYS A 524 -4.71 25.25 32.66
C LYS A 524 -5.46 25.50 33.96
N LYS A 525 -4.74 25.53 35.08
CA LYS A 525 -5.30 25.85 36.39
C LYS A 525 -5.60 27.34 36.44
N ASP A 526 -6.80 27.70 36.85
CA ASP A 526 -7.12 29.06 37.25
C ASP A 526 -6.20 29.42 38.43
N ARG A 527 -5.50 30.55 38.30
CA ARG A 527 -4.55 31.02 39.32
C ARG A 527 -5.26 31.48 40.59
#